data_AF-A0A944LJY0-F1
#
_entry.id   AF-A0A944LJY0-F1
#
_cell.length_a   1.000
_cell.length_b   1.000
_cell.length_c   1.000
_cell.angle_alpha   90.00
_cell.angle_beta   90.00
_cell.angle_gamma   90.00
#
_symmetry.space_group_name_H-M   'P 1'
#
loop_
_entity.id
_entity.type
_entity.pdbx_description
1 polymer ?
#
loop_
_entity_poly.entity_id
_entity_poly.type
_entity_poly.pdbx_seq_one_letter_code
_entity_poly.pdbx_strand_id
1 'polypeptide(L)' 'MSTSTPEQKKVRARRHASTENSAAADHRVQVAAAKLRVALDERLGRPTPQKTKALAKEAF' A
#
# COMPACT_ATOMS: atom_id res chain seq x y z
N MET A 1 49.13 -10.71 13.29
CA MET A 1 48.73 -9.42 12.68
C MET A 1 48.44 -9.68 11.22
N SER A 2 47.16 -9.61 10.82
CA SER A 2 46.63 -9.22 9.50
C SER A 2 45.19 -9.70 9.36
N THR A 3 44.35 -8.76 8.97
CA THR A 3 42.91 -8.68 9.15
C THR A 3 42.13 -9.42 8.06
N SER A 4 41.32 -10.40 8.44
CA SER A 4 40.21 -10.90 7.61
C SER A 4 38.89 -10.51 8.27
N THR A 5 38.35 -9.38 7.84
CA THR A 5 36.99 -8.93 8.21
C THR A 5 36.01 -9.73 7.34
N PRO A 6 35.19 -10.65 7.88
CA PRO A 6 34.14 -11.23 7.07
C PRO A 6 32.97 -10.26 7.02
N GLU A 7 32.59 -9.96 5.80
CA GLU A 7 31.21 -9.80 5.38
C GLU A 7 30.39 -8.69 6.06
N GLN A 8 30.30 -7.62 5.29
CA GLN A 8 29.13 -6.78 5.17
C GLN A 8 27.84 -7.60 4.87
N LYS A 9 27.29 -8.30 5.86
CA LYS A 9 25.95 -8.89 5.80
C LYS A 9 24.97 -8.10 6.67
N LYS A 10 24.87 -6.81 6.41
CA LYS A 10 23.85 -5.91 6.99
C LYS A 10 23.08 -5.16 5.89
N VAL A 11 22.80 -5.82 4.76
CA VAL A 11 22.12 -5.19 3.61
C VAL A 11 20.61 -5.46 3.58
N ARG A 12 20.03 -6.28 4.47
CA ARG A 12 18.60 -6.62 4.36
C ARG A 12 17.90 -6.79 5.70
N ALA A 13 17.61 -5.68 6.38
CA ALA A 13 16.45 -5.64 7.27
C ALA A 13 16.04 -4.19 7.55
N ARG A 14 14.74 -3.94 7.38
CA ARG A 14 13.97 -2.73 7.73
C ARG A 14 14.05 -1.55 6.75
N ARG A 15 13.55 -1.78 5.53
CA ARG A 15 12.67 -0.79 4.88
C ARG A 15 11.27 -0.87 5.49
N HIS A 16 11.15 -0.42 6.73
CA HIS A 16 9.86 -0.01 7.31
C HIS A 16 10.07 1.40 7.84
N ALA A 17 10.36 2.32 6.92
CA ALA A 17 10.20 3.73 7.20
C ALA A 17 8.70 4.05 7.11
N SER A 18 8.24 4.87 8.06
CA SER A 18 6.92 5.49 8.21
C SER A 18 5.73 4.58 8.55
N THR A 19 5.48 4.40 9.85
CA THR A 19 4.25 3.75 10.37
C THR A 19 3.32 4.72 11.12
N GLU A 20 3.67 6.00 11.32
CA GLU A 20 2.87 6.86 12.22
C GLU A 20 2.21 8.08 11.53
N ASN A 21 2.76 8.59 10.43
CA ASN A 21 2.06 9.55 9.55
C ASN A 21 1.38 8.87 8.35
N SER A 22 1.52 7.55 8.22
CA SER A 22 1.04 6.79 7.08
C SER A 22 -0.44 6.41 7.21
N ALA A 23 -1.04 6.32 8.39
CA ALA A 23 -2.43 5.84 8.51
C ALA A 23 -3.46 6.67 7.70
N ALA A 24 -3.32 8.00 7.66
CA ALA A 24 -4.19 8.86 6.85
C ALA A 24 -3.81 8.86 5.36
N ALA A 25 -2.52 8.77 5.03
CA ALA A 25 -2.07 8.63 3.65
C ALA A 25 -2.47 7.27 3.05
N ASP A 26 -2.38 6.22 3.87
CA ASP A 26 -2.80 4.85 3.58
C ASP A 26 -4.31 4.79 3.39
N HIS A 27 -5.10 5.52 4.18
CA HIS A 27 -6.55 5.64 3.98
C HIS A 27 -6.89 6.32 2.65
N ARG A 28 -6.24 7.45 2.33
CA ARG A 28 -6.39 8.12 1.01
C ARG A 28 -6.05 7.19 -0.16
N VAL A 29 -4.95 6.44 -0.03
CA VAL A 29 -4.53 5.45 -1.03
C VAL A 29 -5.53 4.31 -1.15
N GLN A 30 -6.09 3.82 -0.03
CA GLN A 30 -7.13 2.80 -0.03
C GLN A 30 -8.41 3.29 -0.72
N VAL A 31 -8.85 4.52 -0.46
CA VAL A 31 -10.01 5.09 -1.15
C VAL A 31 -9.72 5.28 -2.64
N ALA A 32 -8.53 5.77 -3.01
CA ALA A 32 -8.14 5.92 -4.42
C ALA A 32 -8.08 4.56 -5.16
N ALA A 33 -7.52 3.54 -4.52
CA ALA A 33 -7.49 2.17 -5.05
C ALA A 33 -8.90 1.59 -5.17
N ALA A 34 -9.78 1.86 -4.20
CA ALA A 34 -11.18 1.45 -4.25
C ALA A 34 -11.92 2.12 -5.42
N LYS A 35 -11.74 3.45 -5.61
CA LYS A 35 -12.31 4.20 -6.75
C LYS A 35 -11.82 3.66 -8.09
N LEU A 36 -10.52 3.40 -8.22
CA LEU A 36 -9.95 2.81 -9.42
C LEU A 36 -10.57 1.44 -9.73
N ARG A 37 -10.70 0.58 -8.72
CA ARG A 37 -11.31 -0.74 -8.88
C ARG A 37 -12.76 -0.66 -9.31
N VAL A 38 -13.55 0.23 -8.72
CA VAL A 38 -14.95 0.48 -9.13
C VAL A 38 -15.01 0.87 -10.61
N ALA A 39 -14.22 1.85 -11.02
CA ALA A 39 -14.20 2.30 -12.41
C ALA A 39 -13.77 1.20 -13.40
N LEU A 40 -12.79 0.37 -13.03
CA LEU A 40 -12.37 -0.76 -13.86
C LEU A 40 -13.45 -1.85 -13.94
N ASP A 41 -14.06 -2.20 -12.81
CA ASP A 41 -15.13 -3.19 -12.77
C ASP A 41 -16.34 -2.75 -13.61
N GLU A 42 -16.72 -1.47 -13.56
CA GLU A 42 -17.77 -0.89 -14.42
C GLU A 42 -17.42 -1.01 -15.90
N ARG A 43 -16.18 -0.67 -16.28
CA ARG A 43 -15.73 -0.79 -17.68
C ARG A 43 -15.64 -2.23 -18.17
N LEU A 44 -15.37 -3.18 -17.27
CA LEU A 44 -15.30 -4.60 -17.56
C LEU A 44 -16.65 -5.31 -17.42
N GLY A 45 -17.72 -4.60 -17.04
CA GLY A 45 -19.05 -5.19 -16.79
C GLY A 45 -19.06 -6.18 -15.61
N ARG A 46 -18.11 -6.06 -14.68
CA ARG A 46 -17.97 -6.94 -13.52
C ARG A 46 -18.65 -6.34 -12.29
N PRO A 47 -19.29 -7.16 -11.44
CA PRO A 47 -19.87 -6.67 -10.21
C PRO A 47 -18.78 -6.27 -9.20
N THR A 48 -18.70 -5.00 -8.84
CA THR A 48 -17.82 -4.54 -7.76
C THR A 48 -18.36 -4.93 -6.38
N PRO A 49 -17.54 -5.44 -5.46
CA PRO A 49 -17.94 -5.73 -4.09
C PRO A 49 -18.48 -4.49 -3.36
N GLN A 50 -19.57 -4.66 -2.59
CA GLN A 50 -20.19 -3.55 -1.84
C GLN A 50 -19.23 -2.87 -0.86
N LYS A 51 -18.32 -3.63 -0.23
CA LYS A 51 -17.29 -3.10 0.67
C LYS A 51 -16.37 -2.11 -0.05
N THR A 52 -15.97 -2.41 -1.29
CA THR A 52 -15.13 -1.52 -2.11
C THR A 52 -15.91 -0.29 -2.58
N LYS A 53 -17.20 -0.45 -2.91
CA LYS A 53 -18.06 0.71 -3.25
C LYS A 53 -18.26 1.65 -2.06
N ALA A 54 -18.35 1.11 -0.84
CA ALA A 54 -18.45 1.91 0.37
C ALA A 54 -17.15 2.70 0.61
N LEU A 55 -16.00 2.02 0.56
CA LEU A 55 -14.67 2.65 0.66
C LEU A 55 -14.46 3.74 -0.41
N ALA A 56 -14.87 3.49 -1.66
CA ALA A 56 -14.75 4.48 -2.74
C ALA A 56 -15.60 5.75 -2.53
N LYS A 57 -16.64 5.69 -1.70
CA LYS A 57 -17.52 6.83 -1.36
C LYS A 57 -17.02 7.61 -0.16
N GLU A 58 -16.02 7.14 0.57
CA GLU A 58 -15.44 7.88 1.68
C GLU A 58 -14.71 9.13 1.16
N ALA A 59 -14.91 10.26 1.84
CA ALA A 59 -14.21 11.51 1.60
C ALA A 59 -12.94 11.56 2.47
N PHE A 60 -11.85 12.13 1.94
CA PHE A 60 -10.53 12.19 2.57
C PHE A 60 -9.81 13.52 2.34
#